data_AF-A0A966DG49-F1
#
_entry.id   AF-A0A966DG49-F1
#
_cell.length_a   1.000
_cell.length_b   1.000
_cell.length_c   1.000
_cell.angle_alpha   90.00
_cell.angle_beta   90.00
_cell.angle_gamma   90.00
#
_symmetry.space_group_name_H-M   'P 1'
#
loop_
_entity.id
_entity.type
_entity.pdbx_description
1 polymer ?
#
loop_
_entity_poly.entity_id
_entity_poly.type
_entity_poly.pdbx_seq_one_letter_code
_entity_poly.pdbx_strand_id
1 'polypeptide(L)'
;MNLRHEVEKLLFWYVPLALIVMVSTPLLTTFIKSVNGLPVWQTSLLVCLGMFLGHLHYFVAAIWLYSSAKKMNQNYILWAFFGLTSHILAVVIFLVLHLLDEKLKKSD
;
A
#
# COMPACT_ATOMS: atom_id res chain seq x y z
N MET A 1 12.69 -16.21 -7.56
CA MET A 1 11.73 -15.17 -7.96
C MET A 1 12.50 -14.10 -8.72
N ASN A 2 12.02 -13.60 -9.87
CA ASN A 2 12.71 -12.48 -10.51
C ASN A 2 12.31 -11.17 -9.80
N LEU A 3 13.17 -10.73 -8.88
CA LEU A 3 12.92 -9.59 -8.00
C LEU A 3 12.59 -8.30 -8.78
N ARG A 4 13.29 -8.09 -9.91
CA ARG A 4 13.06 -6.94 -10.78
C ARG A 4 11.64 -6.93 -11.35
N HIS A 5 11.17 -8.08 -11.82
CA HIS A 5 9.84 -8.21 -12.40
C HIS A 5 8.72 -7.99 -11.36
N GLU A 6 8.91 -8.47 -10.13
CA GLU A 6 7.92 -8.29 -9.05
C GLU A 6 7.85 -6.82 -8.58
N VAL A 7 9.00 -6.12 -8.57
CA VAL A 7 9.06 -4.67 -8.28
C VAL A 7 8.39 -3.86 -9.40
N GLU A 8 8.66 -4.19 -10.67
CA GLU A 8 7.99 -3.55 -11.81
C GLU A 8 6.46 -3.74 -11.73
N LYS A 9 6.00 -4.93 -11.36
CA LYS A 9 4.58 -5.22 -11.13
C LYS A 9 4.00 -4.41 -9.98
N LEU A 10 4.73 -4.27 -8.86
CA LEU A 10 4.30 -3.41 -7.75
C LEU A 10 4.16 -1.96 -8.21
N LEU A 11 5.17 -1.42 -8.87
CA LEU A 11 5.17 -0.03 -9.33
C LEU A 11 4.04 0.24 -10.32
N PHE A 12 3.74 -0.71 -11.21
CA PHE A 12 2.65 -0.60 -12.16
C PHE A 12 1.28 -0.41 -11.49
N TRP A 13 1.05 -1.02 -10.33
CA TRP A 13 -0.21 -0.86 -9.59
C TRP A 13 -0.15 0.29 -8.57
N TYR A 14 0.98 0.45 -7.91
CA TYR A 14 1.16 1.39 -6.81
C TYR A 14 1.22 2.85 -7.30
N VAL A 15 2.00 3.12 -8.36
CA VAL A 15 2.22 4.49 -8.84
C VAL A 15 0.94 5.13 -9.39
N PRO A 16 0.18 4.48 -10.29
CA PRO A 16 -1.08 5.08 -10.77
C PRO A 16 -2.08 5.30 -9.65
N LEU A 17 -2.20 4.35 -8.71
CA LEU A 17 -3.12 4.48 -7.60
C LEU A 17 -2.71 5.60 -6.65
N ALA A 18 -1.42 5.73 -6.33
CA ALA A 18 -0.91 6.83 -5.52
C ALA A 18 -1.17 8.20 -6.17
N LEU A 19 -1.02 8.32 -7.50
CA LEU A 19 -1.35 9.55 -8.23
C LEU A 19 -2.85 9.87 -8.20
N ILE A 20 -3.72 8.86 -8.39
CA ILE A 20 -5.17 9.02 -8.29
C ILE A 20 -5.56 9.49 -6.89
N VAL A 21 -5.00 8.88 -5.85
CA VAL A 21 -5.25 9.25 -4.45
C VAL A 21 -4.78 10.69 -4.19
N MET A 22 -3.57 11.03 -4.64
CA MET A 22 -3.00 12.38 -4.47
C MET A 22 -3.90 13.48 -5.04
N VAL A 23 -4.58 13.23 -6.17
CA VAL A 23 -5.49 14.21 -6.79
C VAL A 23 -6.91 14.13 -6.20
N SER A 24 -7.43 12.92 -5.95
CA SER A 24 -8.82 12.74 -5.51
C SER A 24 -9.06 13.16 -4.06
N THR A 25 -8.11 12.96 -3.14
CA THR A 25 -8.28 13.34 -1.72
C THR A 25 -8.47 14.86 -1.52
N PRO A 26 -7.65 15.77 -2.10
CA PRO A 26 -7.86 17.21 -1.95
C PRO A 26 -9.13 17.69 -2.67
N LEU A 27 -9.48 17.10 -3.82
CA LEU A 27 -10.74 17.40 -4.51
C LEU A 27 -11.96 17.04 -3.63
N LEU A 28 -11.96 15.84 -3.05
CA LEU A 28 -13.02 15.41 -2.14
C LEU A 28 -13.10 16.29 -0.89
N THR A 29 -11.96 16.67 -0.32
CA THR A 29 -11.90 17.58 0.84
C THR A 29 -12.49 18.96 0.49
N THR A 30 -12.17 19.49 -0.70
CA THR A 30 -12.71 20.76 -1.18
C THR A 30 -14.22 20.66 -1.42
N PHE A 31 -14.68 19.55 -1.99
CA PHE A 31 -16.10 19.28 -2.18
C PHE A 31 -16.85 19.26 -0.85
N ILE A 32 -16.38 18.50 0.14
CA ILE A 32 -17.00 18.44 1.48
C ILE A 32 -17.11 19.83 2.10
N LYS A 33 -16.07 20.67 1.97
CA LYS A 33 -16.08 22.06 2.47
C LYS A 33 -17.05 22.97 1.71
N SER A 34 -17.29 22.70 0.43
CA SER A 34 -18.19 23.51 -0.41
C SER A 34 -19.67 23.20 -0.17
N VAL A 35 -19.99 22.00 0.31
CA VAL A 35 -21.36 21.60 0.61
C VAL A 35 -21.74 22.02 2.03
N ASN A 36 -22.43 23.16 2.14
CA ASN A 36 -23.04 23.60 3.40
C ASN A 36 -24.37 22.88 3.67
N GLY A 37 -24.59 22.47 4.91
CA GLY A 37 -25.89 21.94 5.37
C GLY A 37 -26.08 20.42 5.28
N LEU A 38 -25.02 19.63 5.03
CA LEU A 38 -25.12 18.18 5.13
C LEU A 38 -25.38 17.74 6.59
N PRO A 39 -26.29 16.77 6.81
CA PRO A 39 -26.43 16.08 8.08
C PRO A 39 -25.08 15.52 8.56
N VAL A 40 -24.81 15.59 9.86
CA VAL A 40 -23.55 15.14 10.47
C VAL A 40 -23.18 13.72 10.04
N TRP A 41 -24.14 12.79 9.95
CA TRP A 41 -23.88 11.41 9.54
C TRP A 41 -23.37 11.30 8.09
N GLN A 42 -23.86 12.14 7.17
CA GLN A 42 -23.41 12.15 5.78
C GLN A 42 -22.00 12.72 5.69
N THR A 43 -21.73 13.82 6.39
CA THR A 43 -20.39 14.41 6.48
C THR A 43 -19.39 13.41 7.07
N SER A 44 -19.73 12.72 8.15
CA SER A 44 -18.89 11.68 8.75
C SER A 44 -18.62 10.53 7.79
N LEU A 45 -19.63 10.09 7.04
CA LEU A 45 -19.47 9.02 6.04
C LEU A 45 -18.53 9.46 4.91
N LEU A 46 -18.70 10.67 4.38
CA LEU A 46 -17.80 11.23 3.34
C LEU A 46 -16.36 11.38 3.84
N VAL A 47 -16.17 11.80 5.10
CA VAL A 47 -14.84 11.91 5.71
C VAL A 47 -14.19 10.53 5.86
N CYS A 48 -14.93 9.53 6.38
CA CYS A 48 -14.43 8.15 6.47
C CYS A 48 -14.06 7.59 5.10
N LEU A 49 -14.89 7.84 4.08
CA LEU A 49 -14.66 7.38 2.72
C LEU A 49 -13.44 8.08 2.11
N GLY A 50 -13.25 9.37 2.39
CA GLY A 50 -12.05 10.11 2.00
C GLY A 50 -10.77 9.62 2.68
N MET A 51 -10.84 9.28 3.97
CA MET A 51 -9.72 8.65 4.67
C MET A 51 -9.40 7.29 4.04
N PHE A 52 -10.41 6.45 3.78
CA PHE A 52 -10.20 5.13 3.19
C PHE A 52 -9.58 5.20 1.79
N LEU A 53 -10.12 6.05 0.91
CA LEU A 53 -9.54 6.34 -0.40
C LEU A 53 -8.10 6.83 -0.28
N GLY A 54 -7.84 7.70 0.69
CA GLY A 54 -6.52 8.22 1.05
C GLY A 54 -5.48 7.16 1.44
N HIS A 55 -5.90 5.92 1.71
CA HIS A 55 -5.02 4.83 2.14
C HIS A 55 -5.03 3.65 1.15
N LEU A 56 -5.70 3.76 -0.01
CA LEU A 56 -5.83 2.67 -0.98
C LEU A 56 -4.49 2.14 -1.52
N HIS A 57 -3.50 3.01 -1.72
CA HIS A 57 -2.16 2.62 -2.16
C HIS A 57 -1.43 1.75 -1.13
N TYR A 58 -1.79 1.85 0.15
CA TYR A 58 -1.25 0.99 1.20
C TYR A 58 -1.78 -0.44 1.12
N PHE A 59 -3.04 -0.62 0.72
CA PHE A 59 -3.58 -1.94 0.46
C PHE A 59 -2.85 -2.64 -0.69
N VAL A 60 -2.43 -1.91 -1.72
CA VAL A 60 -1.61 -2.48 -2.80
C VAL A 60 -0.27 -3.01 -2.27
N ALA A 61 0.39 -2.24 -1.39
CA ALA A 61 1.64 -2.68 -0.76
C ALA A 61 1.43 -3.92 0.13
N ALA A 62 0.37 -3.95 0.93
CA ALA A 62 0.03 -5.07 1.80
C ALA A 62 -0.32 -6.34 1.01
N ILE A 63 -1.12 -6.22 -0.06
CA ILE A 63 -1.49 -7.34 -0.94
C ILE A 63 -0.25 -7.88 -1.65
N TRP A 64 0.63 -6.99 -2.10
CA TRP A 64 1.88 -7.39 -2.73
C TRP A 64 2.79 -8.15 -1.74
N LEU A 65 2.96 -7.62 -0.52
CA LEU A 65 3.74 -8.28 0.53
C LEU A 65 3.17 -9.65 0.91
N TYR A 66 1.84 -9.77 1.03
CA TYR A 66 1.17 -11.04 1.23
C TYR A 66 1.53 -12.04 0.12
N SER A 67 1.42 -11.62 -1.15
CA SER A 67 1.69 -12.49 -2.30
C SER A 67 3.16 -12.91 -2.37
N SER A 68 4.08 -11.96 -2.19
CA SER A 68 5.53 -12.18 -2.23
C SER A 68 5.99 -13.08 -1.08
N ALA A 69 5.56 -12.81 0.15
CA ALA A 69 5.91 -13.63 1.31
C ALA A 69 5.33 -15.05 1.21
N LYS A 70 4.12 -15.21 0.64
CA LYS A 70 3.52 -16.53 0.40
C LYS A 70 4.33 -17.34 -0.61
N LYS A 71 4.81 -16.74 -1.70
CA LYS A 71 5.69 -17.40 -2.69
C LYS A 71 7.03 -17.83 -2.09
N MET A 72 7.49 -17.13 -1.05
CA MET A 72 8.78 -17.37 -0.39
C MET A 72 8.68 -18.25 0.87
N ASN A 73 7.51 -18.81 1.16
CA ASN A 73 7.24 -19.61 2.35
C ASN A 73 7.60 -18.89 3.68
N GLN A 74 7.46 -17.57 3.71
CA GLN A 74 7.59 -16.75 4.92
C GLN A 74 6.22 -16.51 5.56
N ASN A 75 6.20 -15.90 6.75
CA ASN A 75 4.98 -15.53 7.49
C ASN A 75 4.18 -14.45 6.75
N TYR A 76 3.42 -14.85 5.74
CA TYR A 76 2.72 -13.96 4.81
C TYR A 76 1.65 -13.09 5.46
N ILE A 77 1.01 -13.57 6.54
CA ILE A 77 0.04 -12.81 7.31
C ILE A 77 0.72 -11.62 8.01
N LEU A 78 1.88 -11.88 8.62
CA LEU A 78 2.63 -10.88 9.37
C LEU A 78 3.18 -9.80 8.43
N TRP A 79 3.67 -10.21 7.25
CA TRP A 79 4.11 -9.30 6.20
C TRP A 79 2.97 -8.45 5.61
N ALA A 80 1.77 -9.01 5.49
CA ALA A 80 0.60 -8.25 5.06
C ALA A 80 0.21 -7.16 6.08
N PHE A 81 0.16 -7.51 7.37
CA PHE A 81 -0.12 -6.54 8.44
C PHE A 81 0.98 -5.48 8.55
N PHE A 82 2.24 -5.89 8.37
CA PHE A 82 3.36 -4.95 8.35
C PHE A 82 3.27 -4.00 7.15
N GLY A 83 2.88 -4.49 5.98
CA GLY A 83 2.59 -3.67 4.79
C GLY A 83 1.45 -2.67 5.00
N LEU A 84 0.42 -3.08 5.73
CA LEU A 84 -0.75 -2.25 6.00
C LEU A 84 -0.46 -1.12 7.00
N THR A 85 0.49 -1.32 7.92
CA THR A 85 0.88 -0.32 8.95
C THR A 85 2.09 0.52 8.57
N SER A 86 3.09 -0.08 7.92
CA SER A 86 4.37 0.55 7.57
C SER A 86 4.48 0.87 6.08
N HIS A 87 3.43 0.63 5.30
CA HIS A 87 3.27 1.12 3.93
C HIS A 87 4.41 0.65 3.00
N ILE A 88 4.97 1.56 2.20
CA ILE A 88 6.08 1.28 1.29
C ILE A 88 7.37 0.93 2.04
N LEU A 89 7.55 1.37 3.28
CA LEU A 89 8.72 1.03 4.09
C LEU A 89 8.80 -0.48 4.33
N ALA A 90 7.66 -1.14 4.59
CA ALA A 90 7.61 -2.58 4.74
C ALA A 90 8.06 -3.32 3.48
N VAL A 91 7.68 -2.81 2.31
CA VAL A 91 8.13 -3.36 1.02
C VAL A 91 9.65 -3.25 0.89
N VAL A 92 10.22 -2.09 1.22
CA VAL A 92 11.68 -1.88 1.16
C VAL A 92 12.40 -2.82 2.11
N ILE A 93 11.93 -2.95 3.36
CA ILE A 93 12.53 -3.85 4.36
C ILE A 93 12.46 -5.31 3.86
N PHE A 94 11.32 -5.73 3.33
CA PHE A 94 11.15 -7.07 2.75
C PHE A 94 12.17 -7.37 1.66
N LEU A 95 12.36 -6.42 0.72
CA LEU A 95 13.32 -6.57 -0.37
C LEU A 95 14.76 -6.61 0.12
N VAL A 96 15.13 -5.75 1.09
CA VAL A 96 16.48 -5.73 1.67
C VAL A 96 16.79 -7.04 2.38
N LEU A 97 15.87 -7.54 3.22
CA LEU A 97 16.04 -8.82 3.90
C LEU A 97 16.19 -9.97 2.90
N HIS A 98 15.36 -9.98 1.86
CA HIS A 98 15.46 -11.00 0.82
C HIS A 98 16.81 -10.98 0.09
N LEU A 99 17.32 -9.80 -0.27
CA LEU A 99 18.61 -9.67 -0.94
C LEU A 99 19.78 -10.09 -0.04
N LEU A 100 19.70 -9.81 1.26
CA LEU A 100 20.69 -10.25 2.24
C LEU A 100 20.69 -11.78 2.37
N ASP A 101 19.52 -12.41 2.51
CA ASP A 101 19.38 -13.86 2.58
C ASP A 101 19.95 -14.55 1.32
N GLU A 102 19.63 -14.03 0.12
CA GLU A 102 20.19 -14.58 -1.12
C GLU A 102 21.71 -14.43 -1.21
N LYS A 103 22.26 -13.33 -0.70
CA LYS A 103 23.70 -13.09 -0.71
C LYS A 103 24.42 -14.03 0.26
N LEU A 104 23.87 -14.23 1.46
CA LEU A 104 24.41 -15.15 2.45
C LEU A 104 24.42 -16.58 1.92
N LYS A 105 23.32 -17.04 1.32
CA LYS A 105 23.21 -18.40 0.76
C LYS A 105 24.17 -18.69 -0.42
N LYS A 106 24.70 -17.66 -1.09
CA LYS A 106 25.70 -17.80 -2.16
C LYS A 106 27.14 -17.81 -1.65
N SER A 107 27.34 -17.47 -0.37
CA SER A 107 28.67 -17.43 0.25
C SER A 107 29.06 -18.74 0.94
N ASP A 108 28.12 -19.69 1.05
CA ASP A 108 28.31 -21.06 1.53
C ASP A 108 28.43 -22.03 0.34
#